data_AF-A0A931E0E8-F1
#
_entry.id   AF-A0A931E0E8-F1
#
_cell.length_a   1.000
_cell.length_b   1.000
_cell.length_c   1.000
_cell.angle_alpha   90.00
_cell.angle_beta   90.00
_cell.angle_gamma   90.00
#
_symmetry.space_group_name_H-M   'P 1'
#
loop_
_entity.id
_entity.type
_entity.pdbx_description
1 polymer ?
#
loop_
_entity_poly.entity_id
_entity_poly.type
_entity_poly.pdbx_seq_one_letter_code
_entity_poly.pdbx_strand_id
1 'polypeptide(L)'
;MSNRARDLEGRNNKFHSDEPKTPLRRSAAWPAIGYEDQTWIALPHAGYGPAATRDNRRATKYKSAIPAHIADLTPRLDSETLAEAEAATVELSRFDAELGSRVSAFAPVLLRSEAASSSQIENLTASARSVLTAELGAKTGVNAMLIAANTNAMRSAIELADALSPNGIRELHAVLMASQPLHTPGQWRTEPVWIGTSGESPHGATFIAPSMERVPELIEDLVESRIVV
;
A
#
# COMPACT_ATOMS: atom_id res chain seq x y z
N MET A 1 61.63 -41.18 8.32
CA MET A 1 61.85 -39.85 8.92
C MET A 1 60.80 -38.89 8.38
N SER A 2 60.00 -38.31 9.29
CA SER A 2 59.27 -37.02 9.21
C SER A 2 58.36 -36.75 7.98
N ASN A 3 57.04 -36.93 8.06
CA ASN A 3 56.02 -36.02 8.63
C ASN A 3 55.71 -34.76 7.78
N ARG A 4 54.63 -34.80 6.97
CA ARG A 4 53.50 -33.84 6.99
C ARG A 4 52.54 -34.06 5.81
N ALA A 5 51.37 -34.59 6.13
CA ALA A 5 50.15 -34.45 5.37
C ALA A 5 49.23 -33.47 6.12
N ARG A 6 48.34 -32.81 5.37
CA ARG A 6 47.29 -31.83 5.76
C ARG A 6 47.73 -30.38 5.83
N ASP A 7 47.20 -29.62 4.86
CA ASP A 7 46.66 -28.26 4.92
C ASP A 7 46.32 -27.94 3.44
N LEU A 8 45.05 -27.85 3.02
CA LEU A 8 44.28 -26.61 3.02
C LEU A 8 42.79 -26.94 2.85
N GLU A 9 42.07 -27.02 3.97
CA GLU A 9 40.62 -27.02 4.02
C GLU A 9 40.21 -25.96 5.06
N GLY A 10 39.88 -24.76 4.58
CA GLY A 10 39.42 -23.64 5.40
C GLY A 10 38.48 -22.78 4.56
N ARG A 11 37.19 -23.09 4.55
CA ARG A 11 36.18 -22.49 5.44
C ARG A 11 36.28 -20.96 5.47
N ASN A 12 35.47 -20.32 4.63
CA ASN A 12 34.91 -19.00 4.93
C ASN A 12 33.39 -19.07 4.69
N ASN A 13 32.71 -19.82 5.57
CA ASN A 13 31.28 -19.66 5.77
C ASN A 13 31.13 -18.38 6.60
N LYS A 14 30.80 -17.26 5.94
CA LYS A 14 30.51 -16.01 6.62
C LYS A 14 29.26 -16.25 7.45
N PHE A 15 29.45 -16.26 8.77
CA PHE A 15 28.38 -16.22 9.76
C PHE A 15 27.45 -15.06 9.39
N HIS A 16 26.25 -15.39 8.93
CA HIS A 16 25.11 -14.49 9.03
C HIS A 16 24.80 -14.47 10.52
N SER A 17 25.16 -13.37 11.18
CA SER A 17 24.84 -13.14 12.57
C SER A 17 23.31 -13.11 12.68
N ASP A 18 22.72 -14.19 13.20
CA ASP A 18 21.36 -14.17 13.71
C ASP A 18 21.38 -13.24 14.93
N GLU A 19 21.13 -11.95 14.70
CA GLU A 19 20.73 -11.07 15.79
C GLU A 19 19.46 -11.64 16.43
N PRO A 20 19.38 -11.67 17.78
CA PRO A 20 18.19 -12.16 18.44
C PRO A 20 17.01 -11.24 18.11
N LYS A 21 16.09 -11.74 17.27
CA LYS A 21 14.82 -11.08 16.95
C LYS A 21 14.08 -10.75 18.26
N THR A 22 13.79 -9.47 18.49
CA THR A 22 13.02 -9.00 19.64
C THR A 22 11.73 -9.82 19.77
N PRO A 23 11.38 -10.33 20.97
CA PRO A 23 10.14 -11.08 21.14
C PRO A 23 8.93 -10.17 20.94
N LEU A 24 7.98 -10.62 20.11
CA LEU A 24 6.72 -9.92 19.83
C LEU A 24 5.96 -9.63 21.12
N ARG A 25 5.39 -8.42 21.24
CA ARG A 25 4.62 -7.99 22.40
C ARG A 25 3.13 -8.13 22.12
N ARG A 26 2.45 -9.00 22.86
CA ARG A 26 0.98 -9.02 22.89
C ARG A 26 0.48 -7.77 23.60
N SER A 27 -0.22 -6.90 22.88
CA SER A 27 -0.80 -5.69 23.49
C SER A 27 -2.14 -5.99 24.15
N ALA A 28 -2.36 -5.47 25.37
CA ALA A 28 -3.65 -5.58 26.07
C ALA A 28 -4.77 -4.77 25.40
N ALA A 29 -4.42 -3.67 24.71
CA ALA A 29 -5.29 -2.85 23.88
C ALA A 29 -4.53 -2.36 22.65
N TRP A 30 -5.17 -2.34 21.47
CA TRP A 30 -4.54 -1.78 20.26
C TRP A 30 -4.21 -0.29 20.48
N PRO A 31 -3.01 0.18 20.10
CA PRO A 31 -2.61 1.57 20.37
C PRO A 31 -3.52 2.55 19.64
N ALA A 32 -3.90 3.63 20.33
CA ALA A 32 -4.66 4.72 19.74
C ALA A 32 -3.80 5.56 18.79
N ILE A 33 -4.44 6.16 17.79
CA ILE A 33 -3.78 7.11 16.90
C ILE A 33 -3.46 8.42 17.63
N GLY A 34 -2.24 8.93 17.44
CA GLY A 34 -1.82 10.24 17.90
C GLY A 34 -2.08 11.34 16.89
N TYR A 35 -1.81 12.59 17.26
CA TYR A 35 -1.90 13.74 16.36
C TYR A 35 -0.78 14.75 16.63
N GLU A 36 -0.22 15.32 15.57
CA GLU A 36 0.75 16.42 15.64
C GLU A 36 0.25 17.66 14.91
N ASP A 37 0.67 18.82 15.38
CA ASP A 37 0.35 20.10 14.73
C ASP A 37 1.24 20.29 13.51
N GLN A 38 0.60 20.55 12.37
CA GLN A 38 1.23 20.87 11.10
C GLN A 38 0.85 22.27 10.67
N THR A 39 1.65 22.85 9.77
CA THR A 39 1.38 24.18 9.22
C THR A 39 1.05 24.07 7.74
N TRP A 40 -0.15 24.52 7.37
CA TRP A 40 -0.57 24.64 5.99
C TRP A 40 -0.14 26.00 5.43
N ILE A 41 0.52 25.96 4.27
CA ILE A 41 0.90 27.14 3.49
C ILE A 41 0.23 26.98 2.13
N ALA A 42 -0.76 27.82 1.83
CA ALA A 42 -1.44 27.78 0.55
C ALA A 42 -0.46 28.05 -0.59
N LEU A 43 -0.48 27.22 -1.64
CA LEU A 43 0.37 27.44 -2.80
C LEU A 43 -0.04 28.74 -3.53
N PRO A 44 0.93 29.54 -4.04
CA PRO A 44 0.65 30.85 -4.62
C PRO A 44 -0.29 30.86 -5.84
N HIS A 45 -0.61 29.69 -6.42
CA HIS A 45 -1.40 29.57 -7.65
C HIS A 45 -2.87 29.19 -7.42
N ALA A 46 -3.33 29.08 -6.16
CA ALA A 46 -4.72 28.71 -5.83
C ALA A 46 -5.77 29.81 -6.11
N GLY A 47 -5.43 30.93 -6.77
CA GLY A 47 -6.43 31.91 -7.16
C GLY A 47 -5.89 33.09 -7.97
N TYR A 48 -6.45 33.33 -9.16
CA TYR A 48 -6.32 34.61 -9.87
C TYR A 48 -7.40 35.57 -9.34
N GLY A 49 -7.01 36.54 -8.51
CA GLY A 49 -7.90 37.62 -8.09
C GLY A 49 -7.37 38.46 -6.91
N PRO A 50 -7.84 39.72 -6.75
CA PRO A 50 -7.39 40.63 -5.69
C PRO A 50 -7.76 40.19 -4.26
N ALA A 51 -8.60 39.16 -4.10
CA ALA A 51 -8.86 38.51 -2.80
C ALA A 51 -7.81 37.45 -2.44
N ALA A 52 -7.17 36.83 -3.43
CA ALA A 52 -6.13 35.80 -3.24
C ALA A 52 -4.82 36.38 -2.66
N THR A 53 -4.60 37.68 -2.75
CA THR A 53 -3.36 38.33 -2.26
C THR A 53 -3.39 38.70 -0.77
N ARG A 54 -4.56 38.70 -0.12
CA ARG A 54 -4.67 39.04 1.32
C ARG A 54 -4.82 37.83 2.24
N ASP A 55 -5.45 36.74 1.79
CA ASP A 55 -5.78 35.59 2.64
C ASP A 55 -4.82 34.39 2.49
N ASN A 56 -4.22 34.18 1.31
CA ASN A 56 -3.31 33.04 1.03
C ASN A 56 -1.96 33.06 1.78
N ARG A 57 -1.72 34.02 2.67
CA ARG A 57 -0.44 34.15 3.40
C ARG A 57 -0.55 33.79 4.88
N ARG A 58 -1.73 33.48 5.39
CA ARG A 58 -1.85 32.99 6.77
C ARG A 58 -1.52 31.51 6.79
N ALA A 59 -0.33 31.21 7.30
CA ALA A 59 0.01 29.89 7.81
C ALA A 59 -1.10 29.46 8.79
N THR A 60 -1.86 28.43 8.42
CA THR A 60 -2.95 27.90 9.25
C THR A 60 -2.55 26.55 9.80
N LYS A 61 -2.83 26.30 11.08
CA LYS A 61 -2.50 25.03 11.72
C LYS A 61 -3.56 23.97 11.46
N TYR A 62 -3.13 22.72 11.24
CA TYR A 62 -4.00 21.55 11.18
C TYR A 62 -3.35 20.40 11.98
N LYS A 63 -4.09 19.32 12.23
CA LYS A 63 -3.58 18.15 12.96
C LYS A 63 -3.43 16.96 12.01
N SER A 64 -2.21 16.49 11.79
CA SER A 64 -1.96 15.24 11.05
C SER A 64 -1.94 14.05 12.01
N ALA A 65 -2.39 12.90 11.53
CA ALA A 65 -2.36 11.67 12.31
C ALA A 65 -0.93 11.15 12.56
N ILE A 66 -0.70 10.53 13.72
CA ILE A 66 0.51 9.75 14.01
C ILE A 66 0.07 8.32 14.32
N PRO A 67 0.17 7.39 13.37
CA PRO A 67 -0.04 5.98 13.62
C PRO A 67 0.99 5.45 14.60
N ALA A 68 0.61 4.46 15.40
CA ALA A 68 1.56 3.73 16.22
C ALA A 68 2.40 2.79 15.36
N HIS A 69 3.63 2.52 15.80
CA HIS A 69 4.45 1.44 15.24
C HIS A 69 3.85 0.09 15.62
N ILE A 70 3.59 -0.75 14.62
CA ILE A 70 2.90 -2.03 14.72
C ILE A 70 3.80 -3.22 14.44
N ALA A 71 5.06 -3.02 14.03
CA ALA A 71 5.94 -4.12 13.61
C ALA A 71 6.03 -5.25 14.65
N ASP A 72 6.17 -4.87 15.92
CA ASP A 72 6.32 -5.77 17.07
C ASP A 72 5.00 -6.08 17.81
N LEU A 73 3.86 -5.60 17.29
CA LEU A 73 2.56 -5.74 17.93
C LEU A 73 1.79 -6.92 17.35
N THR A 74 1.17 -7.69 18.25
CA THR A 74 0.20 -8.72 17.85
C THR A 74 -1.19 -8.33 18.36
N PRO A 75 -2.19 -8.17 17.48
CA PRO A 75 -3.55 -7.84 17.89
C PRO A 75 -4.15 -8.98 18.70
N ARG A 76 -4.98 -8.64 19.70
CA ARG A 76 -5.80 -9.62 20.41
C ARG A 76 -7.20 -9.59 19.81
N LEU A 77 -7.54 -10.64 19.07
CA LEU A 77 -8.88 -10.83 18.51
C LEU A 77 -9.82 -11.40 19.59
N ASP A 78 -11.10 -11.07 19.51
CA ASP A 78 -12.13 -11.75 20.29
C ASP A 78 -12.49 -13.11 19.65
N SER A 79 -13.26 -13.92 20.38
CA SER A 79 -13.60 -15.28 19.95
C SER A 79 -14.47 -15.31 18.70
N GLU A 80 -15.29 -14.28 18.48
CA GLU A 80 -16.16 -14.18 17.31
C GLU A 80 -15.32 -13.92 16.05
N THR A 81 -14.44 -12.91 16.11
CA THR A 81 -13.51 -12.59 15.03
C THR A 81 -12.58 -13.77 14.71
N LEU A 82 -12.10 -14.48 15.74
CA LEU A 82 -11.26 -15.66 15.54
C LEU A 82 -12.01 -16.79 14.83
N ALA A 83 -13.26 -17.06 15.24
CA ALA A 83 -14.09 -18.07 14.59
C ALA A 83 -14.40 -17.73 13.12
N GLU A 84 -14.64 -16.45 12.81
CA GLU A 84 -14.81 -15.99 11.42
C GLU A 84 -13.54 -16.17 10.59
N ALA A 85 -12.37 -15.84 11.14
CA ALA A 85 -11.08 -16.04 10.48
C ALA A 85 -10.78 -17.53 10.22
N GLU A 86 -11.07 -18.40 11.19
CA GLU A 86 -10.94 -19.86 11.03
C GLU A 86 -11.88 -20.39 9.94
N ALA A 87 -13.15 -19.96 9.95
CA ALA A 87 -14.12 -20.35 8.93
C ALA A 87 -13.66 -19.90 7.52
N ALA A 88 -13.19 -18.66 7.39
CA ALA A 88 -12.65 -18.15 6.12
C ALA A 88 -11.42 -18.96 5.66
N THR A 89 -10.52 -19.33 6.57
CA THR A 89 -9.33 -20.14 6.27
C THR A 89 -9.71 -21.52 5.75
N VAL A 90 -10.73 -22.16 6.34
CA VAL A 90 -11.25 -23.46 5.90
C VAL A 90 -11.86 -23.36 4.51
N GLU A 91 -12.67 -22.34 4.25
CA GLU A 91 -13.30 -22.13 2.94
C GLU A 91 -12.27 -21.82 1.85
N LEU A 92 -11.24 -21.02 2.14
CA LEU A 92 -10.12 -20.78 1.22
C LEU A 92 -9.37 -22.09 0.90
N SER A 93 -9.03 -22.86 1.93
CA SER A 93 -8.34 -24.16 1.76
C SER A 93 -9.17 -25.14 0.92
N ARG A 94 -10.49 -25.16 1.12
CA ARG A 94 -11.43 -25.97 0.34
C ARG A 94 -11.51 -25.51 -1.11
N PHE A 95 -11.61 -24.19 -1.33
CA PHE A 95 -11.61 -23.60 -2.67
C PHE A 95 -10.34 -23.96 -3.44
N ASP A 96 -9.17 -23.85 -2.82
CA ASP A 96 -7.90 -24.20 -3.43
C ASP A 96 -7.84 -25.70 -3.79
N ALA A 97 -8.30 -26.57 -2.89
CA ALA A 97 -8.31 -28.02 -3.11
C ALA A 97 -9.28 -28.45 -4.23
N GLU A 98 -10.49 -27.87 -4.30
CA GLU A 98 -11.52 -28.26 -5.25
C GLU A 98 -11.35 -27.58 -6.62
N LEU A 99 -10.90 -26.32 -6.64
CA LEU A 99 -10.98 -25.44 -7.80
C LEU A 99 -9.64 -24.82 -8.21
N GLY A 100 -8.58 -24.86 -7.40
CA GLY A 100 -7.32 -24.14 -7.67
C GLY A 100 -6.73 -24.40 -9.06
N SER A 101 -6.66 -25.67 -9.48
CA SER A 101 -6.16 -26.05 -10.81
C SER A 101 -7.06 -25.59 -11.97
N ARG A 102 -8.38 -25.51 -11.75
CA ARG A 102 -9.36 -25.08 -12.76
C ARG A 102 -9.43 -23.57 -12.87
N VAL A 103 -9.27 -22.87 -11.75
CA VAL A 103 -9.36 -21.42 -11.62
C VAL A 103 -8.10 -20.74 -12.16
N SER A 104 -6.93 -21.38 -12.07
CA SER A 104 -5.68 -20.87 -12.65
C SER A 104 -5.83 -20.48 -14.14
N ALA A 105 -6.58 -21.28 -14.92
CA ALA A 105 -6.85 -21.00 -16.33
C ALA A 105 -7.75 -19.76 -16.56
N PHE A 106 -8.52 -19.35 -15.54
CA PHE A 106 -9.42 -18.19 -15.58
C PHE A 106 -8.91 -16.99 -14.76
N ALA A 107 -7.72 -17.07 -14.17
CA ALA A 107 -7.15 -15.99 -13.35
C ALA A 107 -7.19 -14.60 -14.04
N PRO A 108 -6.89 -14.46 -15.35
CA PRO A 108 -7.01 -13.18 -16.03
C PRO A 108 -8.44 -12.61 -16.08
N VAL A 109 -9.46 -13.48 -16.11
CA VAL A 109 -10.88 -13.06 -16.10
C VAL A 109 -11.29 -12.61 -14.72
N LEU A 110 -10.89 -13.34 -13.67
CA LEU A 110 -11.17 -12.99 -12.28
C LEU A 110 -10.49 -11.68 -11.90
N LEU A 111 -9.22 -11.47 -12.28
CA LEU A 111 -8.52 -10.21 -12.06
C LEU A 111 -9.21 -9.03 -12.74
N ARG A 112 -9.73 -9.21 -13.96
CA ARG A 112 -10.51 -8.16 -14.65
C ARG A 112 -11.83 -7.87 -13.94
N SER A 113 -12.51 -8.89 -13.43
CA SER A 113 -13.74 -8.72 -12.65
C SER A 113 -13.47 -7.94 -11.36
N GLU A 114 -12.39 -8.27 -10.65
CA GLU A 114 -12.00 -7.59 -9.42
C GLU A 114 -11.57 -6.15 -9.69
N ALA A 115 -10.75 -5.91 -10.72
CA ALA A 115 -10.34 -4.58 -11.13
C ALA A 115 -11.56 -3.70 -11.47
N ALA A 116 -12.55 -4.27 -12.18
CA ALA A 116 -13.78 -3.57 -12.53
C ALA A 116 -14.63 -3.27 -11.28
N SER A 117 -14.82 -4.22 -10.38
CA SER A 117 -15.56 -4.02 -9.12
C SER A 117 -14.90 -2.95 -8.23
N SER A 118 -13.57 -3.02 -8.06
CA SER A 118 -12.80 -1.99 -7.32
C SER A 118 -12.96 -0.61 -7.95
N SER A 119 -12.91 -0.54 -9.28
CA SER A 119 -13.07 0.72 -10.02
C SER A 119 -14.49 1.31 -9.91
N GLN A 120 -15.52 0.47 -9.79
CA GLN A 120 -16.91 0.93 -9.58
C GLN A 120 -17.09 1.63 -8.22
N ILE A 121 -16.38 1.17 -7.17
CA ILE A 121 -16.37 1.84 -5.86
C ILE A 121 -15.83 3.27 -6.00
N GLU A 122 -14.90 3.49 -6.93
CA GLU A 122 -14.30 4.79 -7.25
C GLU A 122 -15.08 5.58 -8.32
N ASN A 123 -16.30 5.16 -8.67
CA ASN A 123 -17.15 5.73 -9.74
C ASN A 123 -16.50 5.70 -11.15
N LEU A 124 -15.53 4.81 -11.38
CA LEU A 124 -14.93 4.61 -12.69
C LEU A 124 -15.72 3.55 -13.47
N THR A 125 -16.37 3.96 -14.56
CA THR A 125 -17.16 3.07 -15.41
C THR A 125 -16.65 3.06 -16.85
N ALA A 126 -16.54 1.87 -17.44
CA ALA A 126 -16.18 1.66 -18.85
C ALA A 126 -16.73 0.33 -19.39
N SER A 127 -16.90 0.23 -20.71
CA SER A 127 -17.29 -1.04 -21.34
C SER A 127 -16.13 -2.04 -21.32
N ALA A 128 -16.43 -3.34 -21.20
CA ALA A 128 -15.42 -4.40 -21.24
C ALA A 128 -14.55 -4.35 -22.51
N ARG A 129 -15.15 -4.01 -23.66
CA ARG A 129 -14.43 -3.81 -24.92
C ARG A 129 -13.43 -2.65 -24.82
N SER A 130 -13.84 -1.53 -24.23
CA SER A 130 -12.97 -0.36 -24.04
C SER A 130 -11.79 -0.68 -23.12
N VAL A 131 -12.02 -1.42 -22.03
CA VAL A 131 -10.96 -1.87 -21.11
C VAL A 131 -9.99 -2.80 -21.82
N LEU A 132 -10.48 -3.82 -22.53
CA LEU A 132 -9.62 -4.73 -23.30
C LEU A 132 -8.80 -3.99 -24.36
N THR A 133 -9.39 -2.99 -25.01
CA THR A 133 -8.69 -2.15 -25.99
C THR A 133 -7.56 -1.35 -25.32
N ALA A 134 -7.80 -0.84 -24.10
CA ALA A 134 -6.77 -0.15 -23.31
C ALA A 134 -5.62 -1.08 -22.90
N GLU A 135 -5.92 -2.31 -22.46
CA GLU A 135 -4.93 -3.32 -22.09
C GLU A 135 -3.99 -3.67 -23.27
N LEU A 136 -4.51 -3.63 -24.50
CA LEU A 136 -3.73 -3.83 -25.72
C LEU A 136 -2.90 -2.60 -26.13
N GLY A 137 -2.87 -1.54 -25.31
CA GLY A 137 -2.07 -0.33 -25.52
C GLY A 137 -2.71 0.71 -26.43
N ALA A 138 -3.99 0.54 -26.82
CA ALA A 138 -4.68 1.53 -27.63
C ALA A 138 -5.29 2.64 -26.76
N LYS A 139 -5.19 3.89 -27.22
CA LYS A 139 -5.82 5.03 -26.56
C LYS A 139 -7.34 4.88 -26.60
N THR A 140 -7.98 5.02 -25.43
CA THR A 140 -9.43 4.93 -25.26
C THR A 140 -9.86 5.93 -24.17
N GLY A 141 -11.10 5.84 -23.69
CA GLY A 141 -11.61 6.70 -22.62
C GLY A 141 -10.77 6.60 -21.34
N VAL A 142 -10.67 7.72 -20.60
CA VAL A 142 -9.86 7.84 -19.37
C VAL A 142 -10.18 6.73 -18.36
N ASN A 143 -11.45 6.50 -18.07
CA ASN A 143 -11.88 5.42 -17.15
C ASN A 143 -11.41 4.04 -17.60
N ALA A 144 -11.44 3.74 -18.90
CA ALA A 144 -11.00 2.44 -19.41
C ALA A 144 -9.48 2.27 -19.26
N MET A 145 -8.71 3.34 -19.42
CA MET A 145 -7.26 3.34 -19.19
C MET A 145 -6.92 3.18 -17.70
N LEU A 146 -7.69 3.81 -16.80
CA LEU A 146 -7.53 3.66 -15.35
C LEU A 146 -7.83 2.21 -14.91
N ILE A 147 -8.94 1.63 -15.38
CA ILE A 147 -9.30 0.24 -15.07
C ILE A 147 -8.22 -0.72 -15.59
N ALA A 148 -7.72 -0.52 -16.81
CA ALA A 148 -6.64 -1.35 -17.36
C ALA A 148 -5.31 -1.20 -16.58
N ALA A 149 -4.98 0.02 -16.14
CA ALA A 149 -3.83 0.25 -15.26
C ALA A 149 -3.97 -0.50 -13.93
N ASN A 150 -5.18 -0.54 -13.35
CA ASN A 150 -5.47 -1.33 -12.15
C ASN A 150 -5.31 -2.84 -12.39
N THR A 151 -5.85 -3.38 -13.49
CA THR A 151 -5.65 -4.80 -13.87
C THR A 151 -4.16 -5.15 -13.99
N ASN A 152 -3.36 -4.27 -14.60
CA ASN A 152 -1.92 -4.47 -14.74
C ASN A 152 -1.22 -4.41 -13.39
N ALA A 153 -1.57 -3.46 -12.52
CA ALA A 153 -1.02 -3.33 -11.18
C ALA A 153 -1.32 -4.59 -10.34
N MET A 154 -2.54 -5.14 -10.38
CA MET A 154 -2.87 -6.37 -9.67
C MET A 154 -2.11 -7.59 -10.20
N ARG A 155 -1.85 -7.67 -11.50
CA ARG A 155 -0.99 -8.72 -12.06
C ARG A 155 0.44 -8.62 -11.54
N SER A 156 1.02 -7.43 -11.56
CA SER A 156 2.33 -7.18 -10.98
C SER A 156 2.36 -7.45 -9.48
N ALA A 157 1.27 -7.19 -8.76
CA ALA A 157 1.16 -7.49 -7.32
C ALA A 157 1.24 -8.99 -7.03
N ILE A 158 0.62 -9.82 -7.87
CA ILE A 158 0.71 -11.28 -7.75
C ILE A 158 2.15 -11.75 -7.99
N GLU A 159 2.85 -11.19 -8.97
CA GLU A 159 4.25 -11.54 -9.26
C GLU A 159 5.21 -11.12 -8.13
N LEU A 160 4.85 -10.09 -7.35
CA LEU A 160 5.63 -9.56 -6.23
C LEU A 160 5.15 -10.06 -4.85
N ALA A 161 4.10 -10.88 -4.79
CA ALA A 161 3.37 -11.20 -3.56
C ALA A 161 4.20 -11.95 -2.52
N ASP A 162 5.21 -12.71 -2.94
CA ASP A 162 6.03 -13.55 -2.05
C ASP A 162 6.93 -12.72 -1.09
N ALA A 163 7.15 -11.44 -1.36
CA ALA A 163 7.93 -10.56 -0.49
C ALA A 163 7.47 -9.09 -0.58
N LEU A 164 6.42 -8.75 0.18
CA LEU A 164 5.99 -7.36 0.33
C LEU A 164 7.14 -6.52 0.91
N SER A 165 7.55 -5.50 0.16
CA SER A 165 8.64 -4.58 0.55
C SER A 165 8.28 -3.15 0.19
N PRO A 166 8.93 -2.14 0.78
CA PRO A 166 8.66 -0.75 0.45
C PRO A 166 8.94 -0.45 -1.03
N ASN A 167 9.96 -1.10 -1.60
CA ASN A 167 10.26 -1.00 -3.04
C ASN A 167 9.18 -1.67 -3.89
N GLY A 168 8.71 -2.86 -3.49
CA GLY A 168 7.59 -3.53 -4.17
C GLY A 168 6.32 -2.67 -4.19
N ILE A 169 5.97 -2.04 -3.06
CA ILE A 169 4.84 -1.09 -2.98
C ILE A 169 5.01 0.07 -3.97
N ARG A 170 6.22 0.62 -4.08
CA ARG A 170 6.52 1.70 -5.03
C ARG A 170 6.46 1.24 -6.48
N GLU A 171 6.94 0.03 -6.79
CA GLU A 171 6.83 -0.55 -8.14
C GLU A 171 5.37 -0.74 -8.55
N LEU A 172 4.54 -1.27 -7.65
CA LEU A 172 3.10 -1.39 -7.88
C LEU A 172 2.43 -0.04 -8.10
N HIS A 173 2.76 0.95 -7.27
CA HIS A 173 2.28 2.31 -7.45
C HIS A 173 2.74 2.90 -8.80
N ALA A 174 3.95 2.59 -9.26
CA ALA A 174 4.45 3.05 -10.56
C ALA A 174 3.63 2.48 -11.72
N VAL A 175 3.29 1.18 -11.67
CA VAL A 175 2.44 0.53 -12.68
C VAL A 175 1.04 1.14 -12.68
N LEU A 176 0.44 1.31 -11.49
CA LEU A 176 -0.92 1.84 -11.34
C LEU A 176 -1.06 3.29 -11.85
N MET A 177 -0.04 4.12 -11.60
CA MET A 177 -0.06 5.55 -11.95
C MET A 177 0.56 5.88 -13.30
N ALA A 178 1.09 4.89 -14.05
CA ALA A 178 1.89 5.13 -15.27
C ALA A 178 1.17 5.99 -16.33
N SER A 179 -0.16 5.94 -16.40
CA SER A 179 -0.99 6.70 -17.35
C SER A 179 -1.58 7.99 -16.77
N GLN A 180 -1.18 8.38 -15.55
CA GLN A 180 -1.77 9.49 -14.80
C GLN A 180 -0.78 10.66 -14.63
N PRO A 181 -0.88 11.71 -15.46
CA PRO A 181 0.15 12.76 -15.55
C PRO A 181 0.22 13.70 -14.34
N LEU A 182 -0.79 13.67 -13.46
CA LEU A 182 -0.87 14.51 -12.26
C LEU A 182 -0.22 13.87 -11.03
N HIS A 183 0.17 12.60 -11.11
CA HIS A 183 0.77 11.87 -10.01
C HIS A 183 2.27 11.67 -10.22
N THR A 184 2.95 11.20 -9.18
CA THR A 184 4.38 10.85 -9.19
C THR A 184 4.53 9.33 -9.08
N PRO A 185 4.44 8.58 -10.20
CA PRO A 185 4.50 7.11 -10.19
C PRO A 185 5.72 6.59 -9.44
N GLY A 186 5.49 5.67 -8.51
CA GLY A 186 6.53 5.04 -7.69
C GLY A 186 7.28 5.96 -6.71
N GLN A 187 6.75 7.15 -6.42
CA GLN A 187 7.31 8.05 -5.40
C GLN A 187 6.36 8.18 -4.21
N TRP A 188 6.94 8.42 -3.03
CA TRP A 188 6.15 8.85 -1.89
C TRP A 188 5.60 10.24 -2.14
N ARG A 189 4.40 10.50 -1.63
CA ARG A 189 3.79 11.83 -1.71
C ARG A 189 4.68 12.86 -1.02
N THR A 190 4.75 14.05 -1.61
CA THR A 190 5.46 15.21 -1.06
C THR A 190 4.50 16.26 -0.51
N GLU A 191 3.20 15.94 -0.50
CA GLU A 191 2.13 16.85 -0.10
C GLU A 191 1.21 16.18 0.95
N PRO A 192 0.55 16.98 1.81
CA PRO A 192 -0.49 16.48 2.70
C PRO A 192 -1.68 15.91 1.94
N VAL A 193 -2.31 14.86 2.48
CA VAL A 193 -3.55 14.27 1.95
C VAL A 193 -4.57 14.07 3.07
N TRP A 194 -5.84 14.18 2.74
CA TRP A 194 -6.93 14.15 3.72
C TRP A 194 -8.23 13.60 3.13
N ILE A 195 -9.16 13.22 4.01
CA ILE A 195 -10.50 12.72 3.67
C ILE A 195 -11.51 13.75 4.18
N GLY A 196 -12.33 14.32 3.31
CA GLY A 196 -13.32 15.34 3.69
C GLY A 196 -13.76 16.25 2.55
N THR A 197 -14.28 17.42 2.92
CA THR A 197 -15.22 18.21 2.10
C THR A 197 -14.61 19.04 0.97
N SER A 198 -13.34 19.44 1.05
CA SER A 198 -12.71 20.29 0.00
C SER A 198 -11.33 19.78 -0.40
N GLY A 199 -11.00 19.85 -1.69
CA GLY A 199 -9.66 19.49 -2.22
C GLY A 199 -8.62 20.61 -2.10
N GLU A 200 -8.99 21.78 -1.57
CA GLU A 200 -8.12 22.96 -1.54
C GLU A 200 -7.38 23.14 -0.21
N SER A 201 -7.87 22.50 0.86
CA SER A 201 -7.34 22.69 2.21
C SER A 201 -7.71 21.51 3.12
N PRO A 202 -6.83 21.12 4.06
CA PRO A 202 -7.13 20.11 5.07
C PRO A 202 -8.11 20.58 6.16
N HIS A 203 -8.51 21.86 6.16
CA HIS A 203 -9.44 22.39 7.17
C HIS A 203 -10.82 21.77 7.05
N GLY A 204 -11.35 21.29 8.19
CA GLY A 204 -12.65 20.62 8.23
C GLY A 204 -12.64 19.20 7.65
N ALA A 205 -11.48 18.65 7.32
CA ALA A 205 -11.35 17.25 6.95
C ALA A 205 -11.69 16.34 8.15
N THR A 206 -12.35 15.22 7.86
CA THR A 206 -12.69 14.19 8.85
C THR A 206 -11.44 13.42 9.29
N PHE A 207 -10.45 13.30 8.40
CA PHE A 207 -9.18 12.67 8.68
C PHE A 207 -8.07 13.30 7.85
N ILE A 208 -6.91 13.54 8.47
CA ILE A 208 -5.71 14.04 7.79
C ILE A 208 -4.61 13.00 8.00
N ALA A 209 -4.05 12.52 6.90
CA ALA A 209 -3.03 11.47 6.92
C ALA A 209 -1.74 11.93 7.63
N PRO A 210 -0.81 11.00 7.92
CA PRO A 210 0.45 11.36 8.58
C PRO A 210 1.25 12.40 7.80
N SER A 211 2.24 13.03 8.42
CA SER A 211 3.16 13.87 7.63
C SER A 211 3.84 13.04 6.54
N MET A 212 4.13 13.65 5.39
CA MET A 212 4.85 12.99 4.30
C MET A 212 6.22 12.47 4.74
N GLU A 213 6.89 13.15 5.67
CA GLU A 213 8.20 12.70 6.18
C GLU A 213 8.12 11.36 6.92
N ARG A 214 6.96 11.01 7.48
CA ARG A 214 6.75 9.75 8.22
C ARG A 214 6.41 8.58 7.30
N VAL A 215 6.03 8.83 6.05
CA VAL A 215 5.55 7.77 5.14
C VAL A 215 6.57 6.66 4.94
N PRO A 216 7.87 6.92 4.66
CA PRO A 216 8.83 5.85 4.46
C PRO A 216 8.95 4.92 5.68
N GLU A 217 9.13 5.50 6.86
CA GLU A 217 9.28 4.77 8.12
C GLU A 217 8.02 3.98 8.50
N LEU A 218 6.83 4.56 8.31
CA LEU A 218 5.57 3.87 8.59
C LEU A 218 5.31 2.70 7.61
N ILE A 219 5.78 2.80 6.37
CA ILE A 219 5.69 1.70 5.41
C ILE A 219 6.69 0.60 5.77
N GLU A 220 7.90 0.95 6.20
CA GLU A 220 8.87 -0.02 6.73
C GLU A 220 8.30 -0.79 7.92
N ASP A 221 7.74 -0.08 8.90
CA ASP A 221 7.07 -0.68 10.05
C ASP A 221 5.90 -1.62 9.64
N LEU A 222 5.11 -1.21 8.64
CA LEU A 222 4.01 -2.02 8.12
C LEU A 222 4.50 -3.34 7.51
N VAL A 223 5.53 -3.30 6.65
CA VAL A 223 6.02 -4.52 5.97
C VAL A 223 6.81 -5.44 6.89
N GLU A 224 7.40 -4.90 7.96
CA GLU A 224 8.05 -5.69 9.00
C GLU A 224 7.05 -6.34 9.97
N SER A 225 5.80 -5.86 9.97
CA SER A 225 4.77 -6.34 10.88
C SER A 225 4.52 -7.83 10.73
N ARG A 226 4.57 -8.53 11.86
CA ARG A 226 4.31 -9.97 11.95
C ARG A 226 2.91 -10.23 12.47
N ILE A 227 1.95 -9.45 12.01
CA ILE A 227 0.54 -9.67 12.31
C ILE A 227 0.14 -10.97 11.58
N VAL A 228 0.26 -12.07 12.30
CA VAL A 228 -0.28 -13.36 11.89
C VAL A 228 -1.63 -13.47 12.59
N VAL A 229 -2.70 -13.51 11.80
CA VAL A 229 -4.07 -13.82 12.25
C VAL A 229 -4.18 -15.33 12.39
#